data_AF-A0A671QN06-F1
#
_entry.id   AF-A0A671QN06-F1
#
_cell.length_a   1.000
_cell.length_b   1.000
_cell.length_c   1.000
_cell.angle_alpha   90.00
_cell.angle_beta   90.00
_cell.angle_gamma   90.00
#
_symmetry.space_group_name_H-M   'P 1'
#
loop_
_entity.id
_entity.type
_entity.pdbx_description
1 polymer ?
#
loop_
_entity_poly.entity_id
_entity_poly.type
_entity_poly.pdbx_seq_one_letter_code
_entity_poly.pdbx_strand_id
1 'polypeptide(L)'
;LLVDLHVPVPCVKLSDLGDAVQVSGHRYVHLLLGNPEFAAPELIQGTPVSLSTDMWSVGVLAYVMLSGVSPFLDESLEETCVNICRLDFCFPEEYFSDVSQAAKDFIVSTLHQDPRKRPSSATCLQHPWVSAHSGDYSKIPLDTVRLSAFIDRRKQLHDVRPVTNVKGLVSSSMGHTL
;
A
#
# COMPACT_ATOMS: atom_id res chain seq x y z
N LEU A 1 4.19 -9.56 8.50
CA LEU A 1 4.89 -8.80 9.56
C LEU A 1 4.76 -9.59 10.85
N LEU A 2 5.87 -9.74 11.58
CA LEU A 2 5.91 -10.31 12.92
C LEU A 2 6.45 -9.25 13.89
N VAL A 3 6.08 -9.36 15.16
CA VAL A 3 6.62 -8.50 16.23
C VAL A 3 7.41 -9.36 17.19
N ASP A 4 8.69 -9.04 17.37
CA ASP A 4 9.53 -9.68 18.38
C ASP A 4 9.39 -8.97 19.71
N LEU A 5 8.80 -9.67 20.68
CA LEU A 5 8.54 -9.18 22.04
C LEU A 5 9.59 -9.64 23.05
N HIS A 6 10.59 -10.43 22.63
CA HIS A 6 11.66 -10.91 23.53
C HIS A 6 12.79 -9.89 23.70
N VAL A 7 12.71 -8.75 23.01
CA VAL A 7 13.67 -7.65 23.09
C VAL A 7 13.06 -6.46 23.86
N PRO A 8 13.86 -5.64 24.56
CA PRO A 8 13.36 -4.53 25.38
C PRO A 8 12.54 -3.49 24.60
N VAL A 9 12.84 -3.31 23.31
CA VAL A 9 12.09 -2.47 22.39
C VAL A 9 11.50 -3.37 21.31
N PRO A 10 10.16 -3.48 21.22
CA PRO A 10 9.52 -4.34 20.23
C PRO A 10 10.04 -4.08 18.82
N CYS A 11 10.43 -5.15 18.13
CA CYS A 11 11.02 -5.06 16.80
C CYS A 11 10.05 -5.64 15.76
N VAL A 12 9.71 -4.85 14.75
CA VAL A 12 8.93 -5.31 13.60
C VAL A 12 9.85 -6.05 12.62
N LYS A 13 9.45 -7.25 12.22
CA LYS A 13 10.18 -8.11 11.28
C LYS A 13 9.32 -8.40 10.05
N LEU A 14 9.92 -8.26 8.86
CA LEU A 14 9.35 -8.80 7.64
C LEU A 14 9.44 -10.33 7.68
N SER A 15 8.41 -10.97 7.15
CA SER A 15 8.25 -12.43 7.16
C SER A 15 7.49 -12.81 5.89
N ASP A 16 7.54 -14.09 5.55
CA ASP A 16 6.82 -14.67 4.40
C ASP A 16 7.27 -14.06 3.06
N LEU A 17 8.39 -14.58 2.54
CA LEU A 17 8.99 -14.19 1.26
C LEU A 17 8.67 -15.21 0.16
N GLY A 18 7.56 -15.96 0.30
CA GLY A 18 7.18 -17.01 -0.65
C GLY A 18 6.91 -16.52 -2.08
N ASP A 19 6.54 -15.25 -2.21
CA ASP A 19 6.28 -14.55 -3.48
C ASP A 19 7.40 -13.55 -3.86
N ALA A 20 8.53 -13.59 -3.13
CA ALA A 20 9.65 -12.69 -3.41
C ALA A 20 10.36 -13.11 -4.70
N VAL A 21 10.67 -12.14 -5.54
CA VAL A 21 11.38 -12.36 -6.81
C VAL A 21 12.67 -11.55 -6.86
N GLN A 22 13.71 -12.14 -7.46
CA GLN A 22 14.93 -11.41 -7.77
C GLN A 22 14.75 -10.63 -9.07
N VAL A 23 14.69 -9.30 -8.97
CA VAL A 23 14.63 -8.43 -10.16
C VAL A 23 16.07 -8.17 -10.64
N SER A 24 16.53 -8.90 -11.66
CA SER A 24 17.88 -8.78 -12.21
C SER A 24 17.86 -8.45 -13.71
N GLY A 25 18.16 -7.19 -14.06
CA GLY A 25 18.52 -6.73 -15.42
C GLY A 25 17.49 -6.89 -16.55
N HIS A 26 16.45 -7.71 -16.36
CA HIS A 26 15.42 -8.03 -17.33
C HIS A 26 14.05 -7.55 -16.83
N ARG A 27 13.18 -7.23 -17.79
CA ARG A 27 11.78 -6.86 -17.49
C ARG A 27 11.05 -8.10 -17.01
N TYR A 28 10.71 -8.14 -15.72
CA TYR A 28 9.91 -9.20 -15.13
C TYR A 28 8.48 -8.71 -14.91
N VAL A 29 7.49 -9.44 -15.43
CA VAL A 29 6.06 -9.17 -15.18
C VAL A 29 5.60 -10.17 -14.13
N HIS A 30 5.21 -9.66 -12.97
CA HIS A 30 4.70 -10.48 -11.88
C HIS A 30 3.18 -10.63 -12.01
N LEU A 31 2.66 -11.80 -11.67
CA LEU A 31 1.22 -12.06 -11.64
C LEU A 31 0.59 -11.41 -10.40
N LEU A 32 -0.59 -10.82 -10.55
CA LEU A 32 -1.38 -10.36 -9.41
C LEU A 32 -1.93 -11.58 -8.65
N LEU A 33 -1.53 -11.72 -7.38
CA LEU A 33 -2.01 -12.77 -6.48
C LEU A 33 -2.94 -12.19 -5.43
N GLY A 34 -4.03 -12.89 -5.13
CA GLY A 34 -4.92 -12.55 -4.03
C GLY A 34 -5.61 -11.18 -4.17
N ASN A 35 -5.76 -10.47 -3.06
CA ASN A 35 -6.46 -9.19 -3.02
C ASN A 35 -5.55 -8.02 -3.51
N PRO A 36 -5.98 -7.22 -4.51
CA PRO A 36 -5.17 -6.14 -5.08
C PRO A 36 -5.01 -4.91 -4.17
N GLU A 37 -5.67 -4.85 -3.01
CA GLU A 37 -5.69 -3.72 -2.09
C GLU A 37 -4.30 -3.12 -1.79
N PHE A 38 -3.24 -3.94 -1.78
CA PHE A 38 -1.85 -3.53 -1.56
C PHE A 38 -1.00 -3.54 -2.83
N ALA A 39 -1.54 -4.05 -3.94
CA ALA A 39 -0.81 -4.21 -5.19
C ALA A 39 -0.66 -2.88 -5.93
N ALA A 40 0.52 -2.65 -6.49
CA ALA A 40 0.79 -1.49 -7.31
C ALA A 40 0.07 -1.55 -8.67
N PRO A 41 -0.19 -0.40 -9.32
CA PRO A 41 -0.84 -0.35 -10.65
C PRO A 41 -0.17 -1.23 -11.71
N GLU A 42 1.15 -1.34 -11.70
CA GLU A 42 1.89 -2.18 -12.65
C GLU A 42 1.57 -3.68 -12.54
N LEU A 43 1.23 -4.19 -11.35
CA LEU A 43 0.79 -5.57 -11.17
C LEU A 43 -0.57 -5.80 -11.83
N ILE A 44 -1.50 -4.87 -11.64
CA ILE A 44 -2.86 -4.92 -12.18
C ILE A 44 -2.83 -4.80 -13.71
N GLN A 45 -2.00 -3.89 -14.23
CA GLN A 45 -1.79 -3.70 -15.66
C GLN A 45 -0.93 -4.79 -16.29
N GLY A 46 -0.30 -5.65 -15.47
CA GLY A 46 0.69 -6.66 -15.86
C GLY A 46 1.79 -6.07 -16.73
N THR A 47 2.38 -4.98 -16.25
CA THR A 47 3.60 -4.35 -16.79
C THR A 47 4.79 -4.74 -15.90
N PRO A 48 6.04 -4.48 -16.34
CA PRO A 48 7.20 -4.92 -15.57
C PRO A 48 7.27 -4.30 -14.17
N VAL A 49 7.48 -5.13 -13.16
CA VAL A 49 7.67 -4.69 -11.77
C VAL A 49 9.11 -4.27 -11.52
N SER A 50 9.32 -3.56 -10.40
CA SER A 50 10.66 -3.19 -9.93
C SER A 50 10.67 -3.05 -8.41
N LEU A 51 11.80 -2.63 -7.83
CA LEU A 51 11.88 -2.38 -6.37
C LEU A 51 10.89 -1.30 -5.91
N SER A 52 10.49 -0.37 -6.78
CA SER A 52 9.48 0.65 -6.46
C SER A 52 8.06 0.10 -6.38
N THR A 53 7.84 -1.15 -6.81
CA THR A 53 6.56 -1.83 -6.66
C THR A 53 6.26 -2.04 -5.17
N ASP A 54 7.24 -2.46 -4.37
CA ASP A 54 7.08 -2.59 -2.92
C ASP A 54 6.85 -1.24 -2.22
N MET A 55 7.38 -0.15 -2.79
CA MET A 55 7.20 1.19 -2.23
C MET A 55 5.76 1.67 -2.31
N TRP A 56 4.97 1.19 -3.28
CA TRP A 56 3.52 1.41 -3.29
C TRP A 56 2.87 0.74 -2.09
N SER A 57 3.19 -0.53 -1.84
CA SER A 57 2.68 -1.31 -0.71
C SER A 57 3.01 -0.65 0.63
N VAL A 58 4.19 -0.02 0.75
CA VAL A 58 4.56 0.79 1.92
C VAL A 58 3.64 2.02 2.09
N GLY A 59 3.29 2.70 1.00
CA GLY A 59 2.34 3.81 1.03
C GLY A 59 0.94 3.40 1.47
N VAL A 60 0.42 2.29 0.90
CA VAL A 60 -0.86 1.70 1.31
C VAL A 60 -0.82 1.31 2.78
N LEU A 61 0.25 0.65 3.23
CA LEU A 61 0.42 0.25 4.62
C LEU A 61 0.43 1.45 5.58
N ALA A 62 1.14 2.53 5.23
CA ALA A 62 1.17 3.75 6.03
C ALA A 62 -0.23 4.38 6.14
N TYR A 63 -0.98 4.44 5.04
CA TYR A 63 -2.36 4.91 5.03
C TYR A 63 -3.25 4.09 5.96
N VAL A 64 -3.17 2.76 5.87
CA VAL A 64 -3.93 1.83 6.74
C VAL A 64 -3.54 1.98 8.20
N MET A 65 -2.25 2.11 8.52
CA MET A 65 -1.79 2.28 9.91
C MET A 65 -2.32 3.57 10.55
N LEU A 66 -2.44 4.65 9.77
CA LEU A 66 -2.89 5.95 10.27
C LEU A 66 -4.41 6.10 10.33
N SER A 67 -5.15 5.38 9.49
CA SER A 67 -6.61 5.54 9.36
C SER A 67 -7.42 4.30 9.75
N GLY A 68 -6.81 3.12 9.81
CA GLY A 68 -7.51 1.85 9.98
C GLY A 68 -8.43 1.49 8.80
N VAL A 69 -8.30 2.15 7.64
CA VAL A 69 -9.06 1.83 6.42
C VAL A 69 -8.12 1.77 5.22
N SER A 70 -8.57 1.13 4.15
CA SER A 70 -7.81 1.04 2.91
C SER A 70 -8.04 2.25 2.01
N PRO A 71 -7.01 2.72 1.29
CA PRO A 71 -7.15 3.85 0.37
C PRO A 71 -7.93 3.50 -0.91
N PHE A 72 -7.96 2.23 -1.34
CA PHE A 72 -8.49 1.86 -2.65
C PHE A 72 -9.55 0.74 -2.64
N LEU A 73 -9.75 0.06 -1.51
CA LEU A 73 -10.70 -1.05 -1.41
C LEU A 73 -12.12 -0.55 -1.68
N ASP A 74 -12.81 -1.26 -2.55
CA ASP A 74 -14.20 -1.01 -2.90
C ASP A 74 -15.03 -2.30 -2.86
N GLU A 75 -16.32 -2.23 -3.19
CA GLU A 75 -17.25 -3.36 -3.13
C GLU A 75 -16.83 -4.53 -4.04
N SER A 76 -16.30 -4.23 -5.22
CA SER A 76 -15.80 -5.23 -6.16
C SER A 76 -14.27 -5.19 -6.35
N LEU A 77 -13.75 -6.33 -6.79
CA LEU A 77 -12.35 -6.47 -7.19
C LEU A 77 -12.02 -5.52 -8.34
N GLU A 78 -12.96 -5.38 -9.28
CA GLU A 78 -12.86 -4.54 -10.46
C GLU A 78 -12.77 -3.06 -10.09
N GLU A 79 -13.66 -2.57 -9.23
CA GLU A 79 -13.64 -1.19 -8.73
C GLU A 79 -12.36 -0.92 -7.94
N THR A 80 -11.95 -1.84 -7.08
CA THR A 80 -10.66 -1.73 -6.36
C THR A 80 -9.49 -1.59 -7.34
N CYS A 81 -9.46 -2.41 -8.40
CA CYS A 81 -8.41 -2.31 -9.42
C CYS A 81 -8.47 -0.99 -10.21
N VAL A 82 -9.68 -0.49 -10.50
CA VAL A 82 -9.88 0.80 -11.17
C VAL A 82 -9.40 1.96 -10.28
N ASN A 83 -9.74 1.97 -9.00
CA ASN A 83 -9.32 2.99 -8.04
C ASN A 83 -7.78 3.03 -7.95
N ILE A 84 -7.13 1.86 -7.84
CA ILE A 84 -5.66 1.77 -7.86
C ILE A 84 -5.08 2.33 -9.16
N CYS A 85 -5.60 1.90 -10.32
CA CYS A 85 -5.09 2.34 -11.62
C CYS A 85 -5.31 3.84 -11.87
N ARG A 86 -6.38 4.42 -11.34
CA ARG A 86 -6.69 5.85 -11.44
C ARG A 86 -6.03 6.71 -10.38
N LEU A 87 -5.37 6.09 -9.40
CA LEU A 87 -4.88 6.76 -8.19
C LEU A 87 -6.01 7.52 -7.47
N ASP A 88 -7.18 6.87 -7.40
CA ASP A 88 -8.38 7.45 -6.80
C ASP A 88 -8.44 7.11 -5.32
N PHE A 89 -7.90 8.02 -4.51
CA PHE A 89 -7.99 7.99 -3.05
C PHE A 89 -7.96 9.43 -2.52
N CYS A 90 -8.40 9.62 -1.29
CA CYS A 90 -8.33 10.92 -0.62
C CYS A 90 -7.95 10.76 0.85
N PHE A 91 -7.89 11.86 1.59
CA PHE A 91 -7.68 11.86 3.04
C PHE A 91 -8.94 12.41 3.74
N PRO A 92 -9.98 11.59 3.97
CA PRO A 92 -11.20 12.05 4.62
C PRO A 92 -10.92 12.66 5.99
N GLU A 93 -11.55 13.79 6.31
CA GLU A 93 -11.32 14.51 7.57
C GLU A 93 -11.66 13.64 8.79
N GLU A 94 -12.71 12.81 8.70
CA GLU A 94 -13.08 11.81 9.71
C GLU A 94 -11.91 10.92 10.13
N TYR A 95 -10.98 10.67 9.22
CA TYR A 95 -9.88 9.73 9.41
C TYR A 95 -8.52 10.40 9.60
N PHE A 96 -8.38 11.63 9.09
CA PHE A 96 -7.09 12.31 8.92
C PHE A 96 -7.05 13.72 9.53
N SER A 97 -8.04 14.10 10.35
CA SER A 97 -8.06 15.38 11.08
C SER A 97 -6.80 15.57 11.95
N ASP A 98 -6.40 14.51 12.67
CA ASP A 98 -5.27 14.55 13.61
C ASP A 98 -3.95 14.02 13.00
N VAL A 99 -3.95 13.71 11.70
CA VAL A 99 -2.78 13.22 10.98
C VAL A 99 -2.01 14.37 10.37
N SER A 100 -0.72 14.48 10.72
CA SER A 100 0.16 15.56 10.24
C SER A 100 0.26 15.61 8.71
N GLN A 101 0.46 16.82 8.17
CA GLN A 101 0.68 17.01 6.73
C GLN A 101 1.89 16.22 6.22
N ALA A 102 2.97 16.17 6.99
CA ALA A 102 4.17 15.40 6.64
C ALA A 102 3.86 13.90 6.43
N ALA A 103 2.92 13.32 7.19
CA ALA A 103 2.49 11.93 6.99
C ALA A 103 1.71 11.76 5.68
N LYS A 104 0.81 12.70 5.37
CA LYS A 104 0.05 12.72 4.11
C LYS A 104 0.99 12.88 2.92
N ASP A 105 1.97 13.76 3.02
CA ASP A 105 2.99 13.98 1.98
C ASP A 105 3.83 12.72 1.74
N PHE A 106 4.20 11.99 2.80
CA PHE A 106 4.88 10.69 2.67
C PHE A 106 4.04 9.69 1.87
N ILE A 107 2.75 9.55 2.21
CA ILE A 107 1.82 8.66 1.50
C ILE A 107 1.70 9.08 0.03
N VAL A 108 1.49 10.36 -0.26
CA VAL A 108 1.40 10.87 -1.64
C VAL A 108 2.68 10.61 -2.42
N SER A 109 3.86 10.74 -1.79
CA SER A 109 5.14 10.49 -2.47
C SER A 109 5.30 9.03 -2.91
N THR A 110 4.74 8.09 -2.16
CA THR A 110 4.85 6.64 -2.42
C THR A 110 3.73 6.13 -3.34
N LEU A 111 2.53 6.70 -3.24
CA LEU A 111 1.38 6.40 -4.10
C LEU A 111 1.43 7.25 -5.38
N HIS A 112 2.38 6.92 -6.25
CA HIS A 112 2.50 7.53 -7.57
C HIS A 112 2.26 6.49 -8.68
N GLN A 113 1.46 6.82 -9.70
CA GLN A 113 1.16 5.89 -10.81
C GLN A 113 2.44 5.43 -11.53
N ASP A 114 3.29 6.39 -11.93
CA ASP A 114 4.60 6.08 -12.51
C ASP A 114 5.57 5.53 -11.44
N PRO A 115 6.00 4.26 -11.53
CA PRO A 115 6.90 3.65 -10.56
C PRO A 115 8.24 4.39 -10.43
N ARG A 116 8.71 5.05 -11.50
CA ARG A 116 9.99 5.76 -11.53
C ARG A 116 10.00 7.04 -10.69
N LYS A 117 8.82 7.56 -10.37
CA LYS A 117 8.65 8.76 -9.55
C LYS A 117 8.48 8.42 -8.07
N ARG A 118 8.32 7.14 -7.72
CA ARG A 118 8.25 6.72 -6.31
C ARG A 118 9.66 6.77 -5.70
N PRO A 119 9.81 7.28 -4.46
CA PRO A 119 11.09 7.29 -3.77
C PRO A 119 11.59 5.87 -3.51
N SER A 120 12.91 5.71 -3.46
CA SER A 120 13.53 4.48 -2.95
C SER A 120 13.28 4.32 -1.44
N SER A 121 13.43 3.10 -0.91
CA SER A 121 13.37 2.87 0.54
C SER A 121 14.37 3.73 1.32
N ALA A 122 15.59 3.89 0.81
CA ALA A 122 16.62 4.76 1.39
C ALA A 122 16.18 6.23 1.44
N THR A 123 15.52 6.72 0.38
CA THR A 123 14.94 8.07 0.32
C THR A 123 13.78 8.21 1.30
N CYS A 124 12.89 7.21 1.39
CA CYS A 124 11.78 7.21 2.34
C CYS A 124 12.25 7.31 3.80
N LEU A 125 13.35 6.65 4.16
CA LEU A 125 13.92 6.73 5.51
C LEU A 125 14.42 8.14 5.87
N GLN A 126 14.72 8.96 4.87
CA GLN A 126 15.12 10.36 5.05
C GLN A 126 13.94 11.33 5.00
N HIS A 127 12.72 10.85 4.73
CA HIS A 127 11.55 11.71 4.66
C HIS A 127 11.31 12.40 6.02
N PRO A 128 10.91 13.68 6.08
CA PRO A 128 10.72 14.39 7.35
C PRO A 128 9.80 13.69 8.34
N TRP A 129 8.76 13.01 7.83
CA TRP A 129 7.84 12.22 8.67
C TRP A 129 8.50 10.98 9.30
N VAL A 130 9.43 10.33 8.61
CA VAL A 130 10.07 9.08 9.06
C VAL A 130 11.34 9.35 9.86
N SER A 131 12.12 10.36 9.43
CA SER A 131 13.37 10.76 10.07
C SER A 131 13.20 11.71 11.26
N ALA A 132 11.96 12.03 11.65
CA ALA A 132 11.67 12.84 12.83
C ALA A 132 12.35 12.23 14.08
N HIS A 133 13.16 13.04 14.76
CA HIS A 133 13.95 12.58 15.90
C HIS A 133 13.08 12.48 17.17
N SER A 134 13.57 11.75 18.16
CA SER A 134 12.88 11.46 19.43
C SER A 134 12.37 12.74 20.11
N GLY A 135 11.08 13.04 19.95
CA GLY A 135 10.44 14.23 20.52
C GLY A 135 9.27 14.74 19.69
N ASP A 136 9.41 14.73 18.36
CA ASP A 136 8.52 15.43 17.41
C ASP A 136 7.32 14.59 16.93
N TYR A 137 7.10 13.40 17.51
CA TYR A 137 5.95 12.58 17.18
C TYR A 137 4.70 13.01 17.97
N SER A 138 3.53 12.91 17.31
CA SER A 138 2.24 13.21 17.92
C SER A 138 2.05 12.45 19.23
N LYS A 139 1.56 13.15 20.26
CA LYS A 139 1.19 12.54 21.55
C LYS A 139 -0.26 12.09 21.59
N ILE A 140 -1.03 12.39 20.54
CA ILE A 140 -2.41 11.94 20.39
C ILE A 140 -2.35 10.47 19.96
N PRO A 141 -2.88 9.54 20.78
CA PRO A 141 -2.94 8.14 20.39
C PRO A 141 -3.82 7.97 19.15
N LEU A 142 -3.41 7.11 18.22
CA LEU A 142 -4.28 6.72 17.11
C LEU A 142 -5.44 5.89 17.66
N ASP A 143 -6.66 6.20 17.22
CA ASP A 143 -7.81 5.34 17.47
C ASP A 143 -7.65 4.03 16.67
N THR A 144 -7.45 2.93 17.39
CA THR A 144 -7.22 1.61 16.80
C THR A 144 -8.51 0.84 16.51
N VAL A 145 -9.70 1.36 16.82
CA VAL A 145 -10.96 0.64 16.60
C VAL A 145 -11.14 0.28 15.12
N ARG A 146 -10.90 1.24 14.22
CA ARG A 146 -10.95 1.02 12.77
C ARG A 146 -9.92 0.00 12.31
N LEU A 147 -8.69 0.10 12.84
CA LEU A 147 -7.62 -0.84 12.53
C LEU A 147 -7.93 -2.27 12.99
N SER A 148 -8.57 -2.42 14.15
CA SER A 148 -9.04 -3.74 14.62
C SER A 148 -10.08 -4.32 13.66
N ALA A 149 -11.07 -3.53 13.26
CA ALA A 149 -12.08 -3.96 12.30
C ALA A 149 -11.46 -4.33 10.93
N PHE A 150 -10.46 -3.57 10.48
CA PHE A 150 -9.70 -3.87 9.28
C PHE A 150 -8.98 -5.23 9.37
N ILE A 151 -8.28 -5.49 10.48
CA ILE A 151 -7.59 -6.76 10.73
C ILE A 151 -8.59 -7.92 10.75
N ASP A 152 -9.74 -7.76 11.41
CA ASP A 152 -10.74 -8.82 11.52
C ASP A 152 -11.37 -9.19 10.17
N ARG A 153 -11.64 -8.19 9.31
CA ARG A 153 -12.08 -8.44 7.92
C ARG A 153 -11.04 -9.25 7.14
N ARG A 154 -9.75 -8.97 7.33
CA ARG A 154 -8.67 -9.64 6.60
C ARG A 154 -8.37 -11.06 7.07
N LYS A 155 -8.70 -11.42 8.31
CA LYS A 155 -8.60 -12.83 8.78
C LYS A 155 -9.48 -13.79 7.97
N GLN A 156 -10.51 -13.27 7.29
CA GLN A 156 -11.39 -14.08 6.44
C GLN A 156 -10.88 -14.17 4.99
N LEU A 157 -9.85 -13.38 4.64
CA LEU A 157 -9.27 -13.28 3.30
C LEU A 157 -7.93 -14.02 3.26
N HIS A 158 -7.97 -15.31 2.94
CA HIS A 158 -6.79 -16.16 2.74
C HIS A 158 -6.71 -16.67 1.30
N ASP A 159 -6.90 -15.79 0.33
CA ASP A 159 -6.77 -16.17 -1.07
C ASP A 159 -5.38 -15.81 -1.61
N VAL A 160 -4.60 -16.83 -1.96
CA VAL A 160 -3.30 -16.72 -2.63
C VAL A 160 -3.39 -17.12 -4.11
N ARG A 161 -4.61 -17.35 -4.61
CA ARG A 161 -4.80 -17.73 -6.02
C ARG A 161 -4.53 -16.54 -6.93
N PRO A 162 -4.01 -16.79 -8.14
CA PRO A 162 -3.94 -15.78 -9.17
C PRO A 162 -5.28 -15.15 -9.47
N VAL A 163 -5.29 -13.83 -9.61
CA VAL A 163 -6.45 -13.10 -10.09
C VAL A 163 -6.45 -13.12 -11.61
N THR A 164 -7.48 -13.72 -12.21
CA THR A 164 -7.60 -13.82 -13.67
C THR A 164 -8.48 -12.69 -14.24
N ASN A 165 -8.31 -12.38 -15.53
CA ASN A 165 -9.14 -11.43 -16.31
C ASN A 165 -9.18 -9.95 -15.88
N VAL A 166 -8.36 -9.52 -14.91
CA VAL A 166 -8.33 -8.13 -14.44
C VAL A 166 -8.06 -7.11 -15.56
N LYS A 167 -7.15 -7.41 -16.49
CA LYS A 167 -6.83 -6.50 -17.61
C LYS A 167 -8.02 -6.22 -18.50
N GLY A 168 -8.87 -7.21 -18.76
CA GLY A 168 -10.07 -7.05 -19.60
C GLY A 168 -11.08 -6.11 -18.96
N LEU A 169 -11.24 -6.24 -17.63
CA LEU A 169 -12.20 -5.47 -16.83
C LEU A 169 -11.76 -4.02 -16.61
N VAL A 170 -10.47 -3.79 -16.34
CA VAL A 170 -9.91 -2.44 -16.24
C VAL A 170 -9.93 -1.74 -17.60
N SER A 171 -9.60 -2.46 -18.69
CA SER A 171 -9.60 -1.88 -20.04
C SER A 171 -11.00 -1.48 -20.53
N SER A 172 -12.06 -2.20 -20.15
CA SER A 172 -13.44 -1.81 -20.51
C SER A 172 -13.91 -0.58 -19.71
N SER A 173 -13.55 -0.50 -18.43
CA SER A 173 -13.93 0.61 -17.54
C SER A 173 -13.13 1.89 -17.80
N MET A 174 -11.88 1.79 -18.28
CA MET A 174 -11.06 2.93 -18.70
C MET A 174 -11.38 3.43 -20.12
N GLY A 175 -12.15 2.67 -20.90
CA GLY A 175 -12.48 2.98 -22.31
C GLY A 175 -13.62 3.98 -22.54
N HIS A 176 -14.24 4.52 -21.48
CA HIS A 176 -15.37 5.46 -21.58
C HIS A 176 -15.02 6.93 -21.32
N THR A 177 -13.75 7.33 -21.49
CA THR A 177 -13.36 8.74 -21.42
C THR A 177 -12.41 9.08 -22.57
N LEU A 178 -13.00 9.30 -23.74
CA LEU A 178 -12.46 10.16 -24.79
C LEU A 178 -13.32 11.41 -24.88
#